data_AF-A0A2D9D530-F1
#
_entry.id   AF-A0A2D9D530-F1
#
_cell.length_a   1.000
_cell.length_b   1.000
_cell.length_c   1.000
_cell.angle_alpha   90.00
_cell.angle_beta   90.00
_cell.angle_gamma   90.00
#
_symmetry.space_group_name_H-M   'P 1'
#
loop_
_entity.id
_entity.type
_entity.pdbx_description
1 polymer ?
#
loop_
_entity_poly.entity_id
_entity_poly.type
_entity_poly.pdbx_seq_one_letter_code
_entity_poly.pdbx_strand_id
1 'polypeptide(L)'
;MNWLAVFSIGLLATFKFMFAPFTGPALELSFIETYLICVIGGTVSSFFFFYFSRYLMIKLKSYRGKKLKTKKVFTKTNKFVVWIKLKFGIIGICFWAPFFFSVPLGSIIVAKFYGKKKAAFFLIFLGMNINAFITTSLAYFIF
;
A
#
# COMPACT_ATOMS: atom_id res chain seq x y z
N MET A 1 -20.23 -19.34 5.40
CA MET A 1 -19.49 -18.11 5.10
C MET A 1 -20.43 -17.11 4.45
N ASN A 2 -20.54 -15.93 5.04
CA ASN A 2 -21.28 -14.83 4.43
C ASN A 2 -20.42 -14.21 3.30
N TRP A 3 -20.60 -14.69 2.07
CA TRP A 3 -19.79 -14.27 0.91
C TRP A 3 -19.84 -12.77 0.66
N LEU A 4 -20.94 -12.11 1.00
CA LEU A 4 -21.08 -10.65 0.90
C LEU A 4 -20.18 -9.92 1.89
N ALA A 5 -20.09 -10.41 3.13
CA ALA A 5 -19.18 -9.87 4.14
C ALA A 5 -17.71 -10.02 3.73
N VAL A 6 -17.36 -11.16 3.13
CA VAL A 6 -16.01 -11.41 2.61
C VAL A 6 -15.65 -10.40 1.51
N PHE A 7 -16.58 -10.21 0.56
CA PHE A 7 -16.35 -9.30 -0.57
C PHE A 7 -16.28 -7.83 -0.13
N SER A 8 -17.15 -7.41 0.80
CA SER A 8 -17.17 -6.02 1.30
C SER A 8 -15.89 -5.67 2.06
N ILE A 9 -15.40 -6.56 2.93
CA ILE A 9 -14.13 -6.37 3.64
C ILE A 9 -12.95 -6.36 2.66
N GLY A 10 -12.93 -7.24 1.67
CA GLY A 10 -11.88 -7.23 0.63
C GLY A 10 -11.82 -5.93 -0.16
N LEU A 11 -12.98 -5.37 -0.51
CA LEU A 11 -13.07 -4.05 -1.17
C LEU A 11 -12.64 -2.91 -0.23
N LEU A 12 -13.06 -2.95 1.02
CA LEU A 12 -12.62 -1.98 2.03
C LEU A 12 -11.10 -2.06 2.25
N ALA A 13 -10.52 -3.26 2.29
CA ALA A 13 -9.09 -3.47 2.42
C ALA A 13 -8.31 -2.90 1.23
N THR A 14 -8.92 -2.94 0.04
CA THR A 14 -8.35 -2.37 -1.19
C THR A 14 -8.18 -0.86 -1.10
N PHE A 15 -9.13 -0.11 -0.51
CA PHE A 15 -9.05 1.35 -0.46
C PHE A 15 -8.62 1.90 0.91
N LYS A 16 -9.00 1.25 2.00
CA LYS A 16 -8.83 1.73 3.36
C LYS A 16 -8.42 0.57 4.28
N PHE A 17 -7.28 -0.04 3.96
CA PHE A 17 -6.70 -1.19 4.65
C PHE A 17 -6.65 -1.07 6.18
N MET A 18 -6.31 0.10 6.71
CA MET A 18 -6.24 0.32 8.16
C MET A 18 -7.57 0.05 8.89
N PHE A 19 -8.71 0.32 8.24
CA PHE A 19 -10.03 0.20 8.86
C PHE A 19 -10.77 -1.10 8.50
N ALA A 20 -10.32 -1.82 7.47
CA ALA A 20 -11.02 -3.02 6.99
C ALA A 20 -11.14 -4.15 8.03
N PRO A 21 -10.13 -4.42 8.88
CA PRO A 21 -10.26 -5.46 9.91
C PRO A 21 -11.29 -5.15 11.00
N PHE A 22 -11.56 -3.86 11.28
CA PHE A 22 -12.52 -3.45 12.30
C PHE A 22 -13.97 -3.76 11.92
N THR A 23 -14.26 -3.95 10.63
CA THR A 23 -15.60 -4.38 10.17
C THR A 23 -15.78 -5.89 10.24
N GLY A 24 -14.72 -6.67 10.50
CA GLY A 24 -14.78 -8.14 10.60
C GLY A 24 -15.67 -8.64 11.75
N PRO A 25 -15.42 -8.22 13.01
CA PRO A 25 -16.24 -8.60 14.15
C PRO A 25 -17.73 -8.21 13.97
N ALA A 26 -18.00 -7.02 13.42
CA ALA A 26 -19.36 -6.54 13.16
C ALA A 26 -20.13 -7.36 12.11
N LEU A 27 -19.42 -8.16 11.29
CA LEU A 27 -19.99 -9.04 10.27
C LEU A 27 -19.95 -10.53 10.70
N GLU A 28 -19.73 -10.79 11.98
CA GLU A 28 -19.69 -12.13 12.60
C GLU A 28 -18.63 -13.08 11.96
N LEU A 29 -17.55 -12.52 11.41
CA LEU A 29 -16.46 -13.31 10.84
C LEU A 29 -15.46 -13.73 11.93
N SER A 30 -14.77 -14.84 11.71
CA SER A 30 -13.67 -15.25 12.59
C SER A 30 -12.42 -14.39 12.38
N PHE A 31 -11.56 -14.34 13.41
CA PHE A 31 -10.26 -13.66 13.35
C PHE A 31 -9.44 -14.06 12.12
N ILE A 32 -9.38 -15.37 11.84
CA ILE A 32 -8.56 -15.93 10.75
C ILE A 32 -9.14 -15.52 9.40
N GLU A 33 -10.47 -15.57 9.23
CA GLU A 33 -11.11 -15.13 8.00
C GLU A 33 -10.85 -13.64 7.74
N THR A 34 -11.10 -12.78 8.72
CA THR A 34 -10.87 -11.32 8.60
C THR A 34 -9.42 -11.01 8.26
N TYR A 35 -8.46 -11.65 8.94
CA TYR A 35 -7.04 -11.49 8.68
C TYR A 35 -6.67 -11.88 7.24
N LEU A 36 -7.05 -13.09 6.81
CA LEU A 36 -6.71 -13.61 5.48
C LEU A 36 -7.33 -12.76 4.37
N ILE A 37 -8.59 -12.34 4.52
CA ILE A 37 -9.29 -11.50 3.54
C ILE A 37 -8.58 -10.15 3.41
N CYS A 38 -8.20 -9.53 4.52
CA CYS A 38 -7.49 -8.25 4.50
C CYS A 38 -6.11 -8.39 3.86
N VAL A 39 -5.35 -9.42 4.21
CA VAL A 39 -4.02 -9.68 3.62
C VAL A 39 -4.12 -9.94 2.12
N ILE A 40 -5.06 -10.78 1.68
CA ILE A 40 -5.25 -11.10 0.27
C ILE A 40 -5.70 -9.84 -0.49
N GLY A 41 -6.72 -9.13 0.00
CA GLY A 41 -7.23 -7.91 -0.64
C GLY A 41 -6.17 -6.82 -0.75
N GLY A 42 -5.44 -6.56 0.34
CA GLY A 42 -4.33 -5.61 0.36
C GLY A 42 -3.19 -6.02 -0.57
N THR A 43 -2.77 -7.29 -0.53
CA THR A 43 -1.64 -7.77 -1.34
C THR A 43 -1.98 -7.75 -2.83
N VAL A 44 -3.15 -8.23 -3.23
CA VAL A 44 -3.60 -8.25 -4.62
C VAL A 44 -3.70 -6.81 -5.16
N SER A 45 -4.31 -5.92 -4.38
CA SER A 45 -4.41 -4.49 -4.72
C SER A 45 -3.04 -3.86 -4.88
N SER A 46 -2.15 -4.01 -3.88
CA SER A 46 -0.81 -3.41 -3.94
C SER A 46 0.02 -3.96 -5.08
N PHE A 47 -0.05 -5.27 -5.36
CA PHE A 47 0.59 -5.88 -6.52
C PHE A 47 0.12 -5.20 -7.80
N PHE A 48 -1.19 -5.17 -8.04
CA PHE A 48 -1.76 -4.56 -9.22
C PHE A 48 -1.30 -3.10 -9.38
N PHE A 49 -1.50 -2.25 -8.36
CA PHE A 49 -1.17 -0.83 -8.44
C PHE A 49 0.33 -0.53 -8.48
N PHE A 50 1.16 -1.32 -7.80
CA PHE A 50 2.61 -1.15 -7.82
C PHE A 50 3.18 -1.43 -9.21
N TYR A 51 2.82 -2.57 -9.82
CA TYR A 51 3.33 -2.94 -11.14
C TYR A 51 2.69 -2.10 -12.25
N PHE A 52 1.38 -1.83 -12.17
CA PHE A 52 0.67 -0.99 -13.14
C PHE A 52 1.25 0.42 -13.18
N SER A 53 1.44 1.05 -12.02
CA SER A 53 2.01 2.40 -11.95
C SER A 53 3.46 2.45 -12.42
N ARG A 54 4.27 1.43 -12.08
CA ARG A 54 5.63 1.30 -12.60
C ARG A 54 5.64 1.20 -14.13
N TYR A 55 4.76 0.38 -14.71
CA TYR A 55 4.63 0.25 -16.16
C TYR A 55 4.25 1.58 -16.82
N LEU A 56 3.22 2.26 -16.32
CA LEU A 56 2.78 3.56 -16.83
C LEU A 56 3.89 4.62 -16.73
N MET A 57 4.62 4.68 -15.62
CA MET A 57 5.72 5.64 -15.44
C MET A 57 6.85 5.42 -16.44
N ILE A 58 7.19 4.17 -16.76
CA ILE A 58 8.22 3.85 -17.75
C ILE A 58 7.74 4.24 -19.15
N LYS A 59 6.51 3.87 -19.51
CA LYS A 59 5.91 4.21 -20.82
C LYS A 59 5.81 5.71 -21.04
N LEU A 60 5.31 6.45 -20.03
CA LEU A 60 5.18 7.91 -20.10
C LEU A 60 6.54 8.62 -20.22
N LYS A 61 7.60 8.03 -19.65
CA LYS A 61 8.97 8.55 -19.78
C LYS A 61 9.52 8.32 -21.19
N SER A 62 9.15 7.21 -21.84
CA SER A 62 9.50 6.92 -23.23
C SER A 62 8.80 7.86 -24.22
N TYR A 63 7.51 8.13 -24.02
CA TYR A 63 6.72 9.02 -24.88
C TYR A 63 7.12 10.49 -24.80
N ARG A 64 7.64 10.97 -23.66
CA ARG A 64 7.97 12.38 -23.47
C ARG A 64 9.24 12.86 -24.21
N GLY A 65 9.96 11.96 -24.88
CA GLY A 65 11.18 12.28 -25.61
C GLY A 65 12.30 12.81 -24.71
N LYS A 66 13.56 12.72 -25.14
CA LYS A 66 14.73 13.25 -24.43
C LYS A 66 14.79 14.79 -24.33
N LYS A 67 13.66 15.53 -24.47
CA LYS A 67 13.62 16.96 -24.14
C LYS A 67 13.57 17.13 -22.62
N LEU A 68 14.70 16.81 -21.99
CA LEU A 68 14.96 17.09 -20.58
C LEU A 68 15.05 18.61 -20.43
N LYS A 69 13.89 19.28 -20.27
CA LYS A 69 13.91 20.58 -19.59
C LYS A 69 14.67 20.34 -18.28
N THR A 70 15.72 21.11 -18.04
CA THR A 70 16.50 21.09 -16.79
C THR A 70 15.52 21.31 -15.64
N LYS A 71 15.06 20.23 -15.02
CA LYS A 71 14.15 20.31 -13.89
C LYS A 71 14.95 20.92 -12.75
N LYS A 72 14.42 21.99 -12.14
CA LYS A 72 15.01 22.58 -10.94
C LYS A 72 15.23 21.47 -9.90
N VAL A 73 16.49 21.25 -9.54
CA VAL A 73 16.90 20.15 -8.64
C VAL A 73 16.38 20.40 -7.22
N PHE A 74 16.35 21.66 -6.79
CA PHE A 74 15.91 22.07 -5.45
C PHE A 74 14.55 22.79 -5.45
N THR A 75 13.47 22.07 -5.72
CA THR A 75 12.10 22.54 -5.43
C THR A 75 11.70 22.22 -3.99
N LYS A 76 10.72 22.94 -3.42
CA LYS A 76 10.15 22.63 -2.10
C LYS A 76 9.69 21.16 -2.02
N THR A 77 9.13 20.65 -3.11
CA THR A 77 8.72 19.24 -3.26
C THR A 77 9.88 18.25 -3.25
N ASN A 78 11.00 18.54 -3.93
CA ASN A 78 12.17 17.66 -3.91
C ASN A 78 12.83 17.62 -2.52
N LYS A 79 12.92 18.78 -1.84
CA LYS A 79 13.42 18.85 -0.45
C LYS A 79 12.55 18.03 0.50
N PHE A 80 11.22 18.12 0.39
CA PHE A 80 10.28 17.32 1.18
C PHE A 80 10.45 15.82 0.94
N VAL A 81 10.59 15.40 -0.33
CA VAL A 81 10.84 13.98 -0.67
C VAL A 81 12.15 13.47 -0.07
N VAL A 82 13.23 14.26 -0.13
CA VAL A 82 14.52 13.88 0.47
C VAL A 82 14.39 13.77 2.00
N TRP A 83 13.68 14.71 2.64
CA TRP A 83 13.44 14.66 4.08
C TRP A 83 12.68 13.41 4.52
N ILE A 84 11.60 13.04 3.81
CA ILE A 84 10.87 11.79 4.07
C ILE A 84 11.78 10.57 3.92
N LYS A 85 12.59 10.53 2.85
CA LYS A 85 13.52 9.42 2.61
C LYS A 85 14.56 9.28 3.72
N LEU A 86 15.07 10.39 4.24
CA LEU A 86 16.05 10.40 5.33
C LEU A 86 15.42 9.97 6.67
N LYS A 87 14.18 10.41 6.97
CA LYS A 87 13.51 10.06 8.23
C LYS A 87 12.99 8.62 8.28
N PHE A 88 12.29 8.17 7.23
CA PHE A 88 11.55 6.90 7.27
C PHE A 88 12.28 5.75 6.57
N GLY A 89 13.30 6.05 5.76
CA GLY A 89 14.03 5.05 4.99
C GLY A 89 13.14 4.27 4.01
N ILE A 90 13.71 3.23 3.40
CA ILE A 90 12.96 2.39 2.46
C ILE A 90 11.91 1.51 3.17
N ILE A 91 12.28 0.93 4.31
CA ILE A 91 11.44 0.00 5.07
C ILE A 91 10.20 0.73 5.59
N GLY A 92 10.40 1.89 6.24
CA GLY A 92 9.29 2.67 6.77
C GLY A 92 8.31 3.12 5.70
N ILE A 93 8.81 3.64 4.57
CA ILE A 93 7.90 4.09 3.49
C ILE A 93 7.12 2.91 2.89
N CYS A 94 7.74 1.74 2.72
CA CYS A 94 7.06 0.56 2.17
C CYS A 94 5.99 -0.01 3.12
N PHE A 95 6.22 0.05 4.43
CA PHE A 95 5.29 -0.48 5.43
C PHE A 95 4.14 0.49 5.71
N TRP A 96 4.47 1.77 5.90
CA TRP A 96 3.52 2.76 6.41
C TRP A 96 2.72 3.45 5.31
N ALA A 97 3.26 3.61 4.09
CA ALA A 97 2.54 4.35 3.04
C ALA A 97 1.26 3.62 2.56
N PRO A 98 1.28 2.30 2.27
CA PRO A 98 0.06 1.56 1.93
C PRO A 98 -0.94 1.49 3.08
N PHE A 99 -0.45 1.52 4.32
CA PHE A 99 -1.26 1.45 5.54
C PHE A 99 -2.01 2.75 5.84
N PHE A 100 -1.30 3.88 5.92
CA PHE A 100 -1.89 5.16 6.32
C PHE A 100 -2.68 5.87 5.21
N PHE A 101 -2.20 5.83 3.97
CA PHE A 101 -2.88 6.54 2.90
C PHE A 101 -4.05 5.72 2.35
N SER A 102 -3.69 4.72 1.57
CA SER A 102 -4.59 3.84 0.84
C SER A 102 -3.69 2.87 0.10
N VAL A 103 -4.07 1.61 -0.04
CA VAL A 103 -3.23 0.63 -0.74
C VAL A 103 -2.83 1.07 -2.15
N PRO A 104 -3.73 1.61 -3.00
CA PRO A 104 -3.40 2.04 -4.34
C PRO A 104 -2.45 3.24 -4.31
N LEU A 105 -2.80 4.28 -3.54
CA LEU A 105 -1.99 5.51 -3.45
C LEU A 105 -0.61 5.23 -2.85
N GLY A 106 -0.55 4.49 -1.75
CA GLY A 106 0.69 4.09 -1.09
C GLY A 106 1.58 3.24 -2.00
N SER A 107 1.00 2.26 -2.70
CA SER A 107 1.75 1.40 -3.64
C SER A 107 2.28 2.19 -4.84
N ILE A 108 1.53 3.18 -5.35
CA ILE A 108 2.00 4.09 -6.40
C ILE A 108 3.16 4.97 -5.90
N ILE A 109 3.08 5.47 -4.67
CA ILE A 109 4.14 6.28 -4.05
C ILE A 109 5.42 5.44 -3.91
N VAL A 110 5.30 4.21 -3.41
CA VAL A 110 6.43 3.28 -3.27
C VAL A 110 6.99 2.91 -4.65
N ALA A 111 6.14 2.62 -5.64
CA ALA A 111 6.58 2.35 -7.01
C ALA A 111 7.34 3.55 -7.63
N LYS A 112 6.90 4.78 -7.36
CA LYS A 112 7.57 6.00 -7.83
C LYS A 112 8.96 6.18 -7.20
N PHE A 113 9.11 5.90 -5.91
CA PHE A 113 10.37 6.14 -5.19
C PHE A 113 11.33 4.96 -5.25
N TYR A 114 10.81 3.73 -5.15
CA TYR A 114 11.56 2.50 -4.97
C TYR A 114 11.20 1.41 -5.99
N GLY A 115 10.39 1.70 -7.01
CA GLY A 115 9.94 0.71 -7.99
C GLY A 115 11.05 0.00 -8.77
N LYS A 116 12.29 0.53 -8.76
CA LYS A 116 13.47 -0.15 -9.33
C LYS A 116 14.02 -1.27 -8.44
N LYS A 117 13.77 -1.23 -7.12
CA LYS A 117 14.26 -2.22 -6.17
C LYS A 117 13.26 -3.36 -6.05
N LYS A 118 13.68 -4.58 -6.36
CA LYS A 118 12.84 -5.78 -6.22
C LYS A 118 12.36 -5.98 -4.77
N ALA A 119 13.20 -5.62 -3.80
CA ALA A 119 12.87 -5.67 -2.37
C ALA A 119 11.70 -4.75 -1.97
N ALA A 120 11.36 -3.72 -2.74
CA ALA A 120 10.29 -2.79 -2.37
C ALA A 120 8.92 -3.48 -2.28
N PHE A 121 8.60 -4.34 -3.24
CA PHE A 121 7.34 -5.09 -3.20
C PHE A 121 7.33 -6.12 -2.08
N PHE A 122 8.46 -6.81 -1.85
CA PHE A 122 8.59 -7.75 -0.73
C PHE A 122 8.37 -7.05 0.63
N LEU A 123 8.89 -5.83 0.81
CA LEU A 123 8.65 -5.03 2.00
C LEU A 123 7.20 -4.59 2.14
N ILE A 124 6.51 -4.25 1.04
CA ILE A 124 5.06 -3.96 1.09
C ILE A 124 4.29 -5.19 1.55
N PHE A 125 4.55 -6.35 0.94
CA PHE A 125 3.90 -7.61 1.31
C PHE A 125 4.11 -7.96 2.78
N LEU A 126 5.35 -7.88 3.27
CA LEU A 126 5.68 -8.16 4.66
C LEU A 126 5.02 -7.14 5.61
N GLY A 127 5.02 -5.86 5.23
CA GLY A 127 4.31 -4.81 5.96
C GLY A 127 2.80 -5.05 6.01
N MET A 128 2.19 -5.55 4.95
CA MET A 128 0.75 -5.88 4.92
C MET A 128 0.40 -7.03 5.86
N ASN A 129 1.21 -8.10 5.88
CA ASN A 129 0.98 -9.21 6.79
C ASN A 129 1.08 -8.76 8.26
N ILE A 130 2.15 -8.04 8.61
CA ILE A 130 2.36 -7.54 9.98
C ILE A 130 1.24 -6.57 10.36
N ASN A 131 0.94 -5.59 9.50
CA ASN A 131 -0.08 -4.59 9.80
C ASN A 131 -1.48 -5.20 9.90
N ALA A 132 -1.85 -6.12 9.01
CA ALA A 132 -3.12 -6.84 9.09
C ALA A 132 -3.23 -7.63 10.40
N PHE A 133 -2.16 -8.31 10.82
CA PHE A 133 -2.16 -9.08 12.06
C PHE A 133 -2.38 -8.16 13.27
N ILE A 134 -1.69 -7.01 13.30
CA ILE A 134 -1.83 -6.02 14.38
C ILE A 134 -3.24 -5.43 14.41
N THR A 135 -3.77 -4.95 13.27
CA THR A 135 -5.09 -4.32 13.23
C THR A 135 -6.23 -5.30 13.44
N THR A 136 -6.10 -6.55 12.98
CA THR A 136 -7.09 -7.59 13.25
C THR A 136 -7.06 -7.97 14.73
N SER A 137 -5.88 -8.12 15.34
CA SER A 137 -5.76 -8.38 16.79
C SER A 137 -6.38 -7.25 17.61
N LEU A 138 -6.16 -6.00 17.21
CA LEU A 138 -6.80 -4.85 17.86
C LEU A 138 -8.31 -4.85 17.68
N ALA A 139 -8.81 -5.16 16.49
CA ALA A 139 -10.26 -5.19 16.22
C ALA A 139 -10.99 -6.21 17.10
N TYR A 140 -10.49 -7.45 17.20
CA TYR A 140 -11.11 -8.53 17.98
C TYR A 140 -10.84 -8.44 19.49
N PHE A 141 -9.92 -7.57 19.92
CA PHE A 141 -9.73 -7.27 21.34
C PHE A 141 -10.71 -6.18 21.82
N ILE A 142 -11.14 -5.30 20.92
CA ILE A 142 -12.04 -4.16 21.22
C ILE A 142 -13.51 -4.55 21.06
N PHE A 143 -13.84 -5.39 20.07
CA PHE A 143 -15.18 -5.85 19.73
C PHE A 143 -15.31 -7.35 19.97
#